data_AF-V9DGT5-F1
#
_entry.id   AF-V9DGT5-F1
#
_cell.length_a   1.000
_cell.length_b   1.000
_cell.length_c   1.000
_cell.angle_alpha   90.00
_cell.angle_beta   90.00
_cell.angle_gamma   90.00
#
_symmetry.space_group_name_H-M   'P 1'
#
loop_
_entity.id
_entity.type
_entity.pdbx_description
1 polymer ?
#
loop_
_entity_poly.entity_id
_entity_poly.type
_entity_poly.pdbx_seq_one_letter_code
_entity_poly.pdbx_strand_id
1 'polypeptide(L)'
;MDRFRPGWVYDTTDQEPEQSDTIEGLAEKLGLDPKELKKTVDEYNAAINDNEFDLMKLDGKRTHGLSPDKTNWANPINKPPYYGYPMKAQLTFTYGGLKCDLDSRVLSTTGVPIPGLYCAGELSGLFYNEVSRSSRFL
;
A
#
# COMPACT_ATOMS: atom_id res chain seq x y z
N MET A 1 21.55 0.12 -20.98
CA MET A 1 21.57 -1.36 -20.91
C MET A 1 20.13 -1.80 -20.97
N ASP A 2 19.64 -2.21 -22.14
CA ASP A 2 18.25 -2.62 -22.30
C ASP A 2 17.99 -3.90 -21.50
N ARG A 3 17.25 -3.76 -20.40
CA ARG A 3 16.78 -4.91 -19.63
C ARG A 3 15.69 -5.60 -20.45
N PHE A 4 15.87 -6.90 -20.71
CA PHE A 4 14.80 -7.75 -21.22
C PHE A 4 13.62 -7.73 -20.23
N ARG A 5 12.49 -7.13 -20.63
CA ARG A 5 11.24 -7.11 -19.86
C ARG A 5 10.24 -8.09 -20.50
N PRO A 6 10.10 -9.32 -19.99
CA PRO A 6 9.14 -10.27 -20.55
C PRO A 6 7.70 -9.74 -20.33
N GLY A 7 6.85 -9.84 -21.35
CA GLY A 7 5.48 -9.26 -21.39
C GLY A 7 4.46 -9.82 -20.40
N TRP A 8 4.90 -10.57 -19.39
CA TRP A 8 4.12 -11.07 -18.26
C TRP A 8 4.48 -10.40 -16.94
N VAL A 9 5.52 -9.54 -16.94
CA VAL A 9 5.75 -8.59 -15.86
C VAL A 9 4.80 -7.43 -16.11
N TYR A 10 3.68 -7.44 -15.40
CA TYR A 10 2.88 -6.24 -15.24
C TYR A 10 3.73 -5.28 -14.39
N ASP A 11 4.57 -4.50 -15.05
CA ASP A 11 5.21 -3.34 -14.46
C ASP A 11 4.06 -2.47 -13.93
N THR A 12 3.85 -2.48 -12.61
CA THR A 12 2.81 -1.65 -11.99
C THR A 12 3.06 -0.16 -12.21
N THR A 13 4.28 0.19 -12.66
CA THR A 13 4.67 1.46 -13.26
C THR A 13 5.76 1.23 -14.32
N ASP A 14 5.61 1.85 -15.49
CA ASP A 14 6.59 1.86 -16.59
C ASP A 14 7.67 2.96 -16.40
N GLN A 15 7.55 3.77 -15.35
CA GLN A 15 8.43 4.89 -15.06
C GLN A 15 9.52 4.51 -14.05
N GLU A 16 10.75 4.92 -14.33
CA GLU A 16 11.85 4.87 -13.36
C GLU A 16 11.57 5.86 -12.20
N PRO A 17 12.06 5.60 -10.97
CA PRO A 17 11.93 6.56 -9.89
C PRO A 17 12.64 7.86 -10.22
N GLU A 18 12.04 8.98 -9.81
CA GLU A 18 12.75 10.24 -9.77
C GLU A 18 13.82 10.19 -8.68
N GLN A 19 15.02 10.64 -9.00
CA GLN A 19 16.16 10.62 -8.09
C GLN A 19 16.80 12.01 -7.97
N SER A 20 17.19 12.41 -6.76
CA SER A 20 17.95 13.65 -6.52
C SER A 20 18.88 13.51 -5.33
N ASP A 21 19.98 14.25 -5.29
CA ASP A 21 20.88 14.30 -4.13
C ASP A 21 20.35 15.20 -3.00
N THR A 22 19.27 15.95 -3.26
CA THR A 22 18.57 16.79 -2.27
C THR A 22 17.06 16.52 -2.29
N ILE A 23 16.40 16.73 -1.14
CA ILE A 23 14.94 16.58 -1.03
C ILE A 23 14.23 17.63 -1.89
N GLU A 24 14.76 18.84 -1.94
CA GLU A 24 14.23 19.94 -2.75
C GLU A 24 14.31 19.63 -4.24
N GLY A 25 15.45 19.11 -4.72
CA GLY A 25 15.58 18.70 -6.12
C GLY A 25 14.71 17.49 -6.46
N LEU A 26 14.40 16.63 -5.48
CA LEU A 26 13.42 15.56 -5.67
C LEU A 26 12.00 16.12 -5.81
N ALA A 27 11.62 17.09 -4.97
CA ALA A 27 10.32 17.76 -5.06
C ALA A 27 10.12 18.42 -6.42
N GLU A 28 11.12 19.14 -6.94
CA GLU A 28 11.04 19.78 -8.26
C GLU A 28 10.75 18.76 -9.37
N LYS A 29 11.44 17.61 -9.35
CA LYS A 29 11.23 16.52 -10.32
C LYS A 29 9.85 15.88 -10.21
N LEU A 30 9.31 15.78 -8.99
CA LEU A 30 7.97 15.25 -8.72
C LEU A 30 6.85 16.30 -8.93
N GLY A 31 7.18 17.55 -9.24
CA GLY A 31 6.19 18.64 -9.36
C GLY A 31 5.56 19.06 -8.03
N LEU A 32 6.27 18.88 -6.92
CA LEU A 32 5.88 19.27 -5.56
C LEU A 32 6.54 20.59 -5.14
N ASP A 33 6.01 21.25 -4.11
CA ASP A 33 6.67 22.41 -3.50
C ASP A 33 7.94 21.94 -2.75
N PRO A 34 9.15 22.42 -3.12
CA PRO A 34 10.40 22.00 -2.48
C PRO A 34 10.48 22.29 -0.99
N LYS A 35 9.91 23.42 -0.54
CA LYS A 35 9.94 23.83 0.87
C LYS A 35 9.01 22.97 1.71
N GLU A 36 7.80 22.70 1.21
CA GLU A 36 6.83 21.88 1.93
C GLU A 36 7.28 20.41 2.02
N LEU A 37 7.86 19.84 0.95
CA LEU A 37 8.39 18.48 1.02
C LEU A 37 9.56 18.41 2.01
N LYS A 38 10.49 19.36 1.95
CA LYS A 38 11.61 19.40 2.90
C LYS A 38 11.12 19.52 4.35
N LYS A 39 10.19 20.43 4.62
CA LYS A 39 9.58 20.59 5.94
C LYS A 39 8.97 19.28 6.43
N THR A 40 8.21 18.59 5.56
CA THR A 40 7.60 17.29 5.89
C THR A 40 8.65 16.24 6.26
N VAL A 41 9.75 16.15 5.50
CA VAL A 41 10.85 15.22 5.79
C VAL A 41 11.57 15.58 7.08
N ASP A 42 11.82 16.87 7.33
CA ASP A 42 12.45 17.35 8.56
C ASP A 42 11.58 17.04 9.80
N GLU A 43 10.27 17.30 9.72
CA GLU A 43 9.30 16.99 10.78
C GLU A 43 9.21 15.48 11.04
N TYR A 44 9.19 14.67 9.97
CA TYR A 44 9.23 13.21 10.10
C TYR A 44 10.51 12.75 10.81
N ASN A 45 11.67 13.23 10.38
CA ASN A 45 12.96 12.86 10.97
C ASN A 45 13.06 13.26 12.44
N ALA A 46 12.56 14.45 12.79
CA ALA A 46 12.56 14.95 14.17
C ALA A 46 11.58 14.20 15.09
N ALA A 47 10.54 13.58 14.53
CA ALA A 47 9.56 12.82 15.30
C ALA A 47 10.03 11.41 15.69
N ILE A 48 11.14 10.91 15.12
CA ILE A 48 11.66 9.55 15.33
C ILE A 48 12.32 9.42 16.70
N ASN A 49 12.04 8.32 17.40
CA ASN A 49 12.74 7.96 18.64
C ASN A 49 14.09 7.25 18.41
N ASP A 50 14.89 7.16 19.47
CA ASP A 50 16.25 6.60 19.42
C ASP A 50 16.32 5.06 19.45
N ASN A 51 15.18 4.36 19.38
CA ASN A 51 15.17 2.89 19.37
C ASN A 51 15.94 2.33 18.17
N GLU A 52 16.57 1.17 18.32
CA GLU A 52 17.30 0.51 17.24
C GLU A 52 16.35 -0.02 16.16
N PHE A 53 16.81 0.05 14.91
CA PHE A 53 16.07 -0.46 13.77
C PHE A 53 16.31 -1.96 13.61
N ASP A 54 15.23 -2.74 13.52
CA ASP A 54 15.30 -4.18 13.28
C ASP A 54 14.16 -4.60 12.33
N LEU A 55 14.54 -4.93 11.08
CA LEU A 55 13.61 -5.34 10.03
C LEU A 55 12.82 -6.62 10.37
N MET A 56 13.36 -7.48 11.24
CA MET A 56 12.83 -8.82 11.45
C MET A 56 11.79 -8.88 12.58
N LYS A 57 11.52 -7.76 13.26
CA LYS A 57 10.54 -7.70 14.37
C LYS A 57 9.85 -6.34 14.44
N LEU A 58 8.79 -6.26 15.24
CA LEU A 58 8.21 -4.99 15.66
C LEU A 58 9.21 -4.30 16.60
N ASP A 59 10.06 -3.46 16.03
CA ASP A 59 11.23 -2.85 16.69
C ASP A 59 10.89 -1.70 17.65
N GLY A 60 9.65 -1.21 17.62
CA GLY A 60 9.22 -0.04 18.38
C GLY A 60 9.95 1.25 17.99
N LYS A 61 10.70 1.25 16.88
CA LYS A 61 11.30 2.48 16.33
C LYS A 61 10.20 3.26 15.64
N ARG A 62 9.77 4.35 16.26
CA ARG A 62 8.48 4.99 15.96
C ARG A 62 8.58 6.50 15.87
N THR A 63 7.56 7.12 15.28
CA THR A 63 7.36 8.56 15.36
C THR A 63 6.41 8.92 16.51
N HIS A 64 6.53 10.16 16.99
CA HIS A 64 5.62 10.78 17.94
C HIS A 64 5.18 12.18 17.48
N GLY A 65 3.88 12.46 17.57
CA GLY A 65 3.32 13.78 17.25
C GLY A 65 2.94 13.98 15.79
N LEU A 66 2.98 12.92 14.97
CA LEU A 66 2.45 12.91 13.61
C LEU A 66 1.03 12.31 13.59
N SER A 67 0.29 12.57 12.51
CA SER A 67 -1.07 12.04 12.31
C SER A 67 -1.19 11.32 10.96
N PRO A 68 -1.10 9.97 10.92
CA PRO A 68 -0.85 9.06 12.05
C PRO A 68 0.64 8.92 12.39
N ASP A 69 0.91 8.55 13.64
CA ASP A 69 2.24 8.09 14.04
C ASP A 69 2.59 6.73 13.40
N LYS A 70 3.82 6.60 12.93
CA LYS A 70 4.40 5.32 12.51
C LYS A 70 4.87 4.57 13.74
N THR A 71 4.32 3.38 14.01
CA THR A 71 4.54 2.65 15.27
C THR A 71 5.80 1.78 15.31
N ASN A 72 6.39 1.45 14.15
CA ASN A 72 7.59 0.62 14.00
C ASN A 72 8.35 0.99 12.70
N TRP A 73 9.63 0.64 12.63
CA TRP A 73 10.53 0.81 11.48
C TRP A 73 10.65 2.25 10.99
N ALA A 74 10.50 3.24 11.86
CA ALA A 74 10.64 4.66 11.53
C ALA A 74 12.13 5.01 11.36
N ASN A 75 12.66 4.79 10.16
CA ASN A 75 14.05 5.09 9.81
C ASN A 75 14.16 6.52 9.24
N PRO A 76 15.20 7.31 9.60
CA PRO A 76 15.36 8.66 9.08
C PRO A 76 15.65 8.68 7.58
N ILE A 77 15.13 9.70 6.91
CA ILE A 77 15.37 10.00 5.50
C ILE A 77 16.42 11.12 5.45
N ASN A 78 17.70 10.74 5.47
CA ASN A 78 18.82 11.70 5.59
C ASN A 78 20.08 11.32 4.80
N LYS A 79 20.01 10.27 3.97
CA LYS A 79 21.13 9.81 3.15
C LYS A 79 20.75 9.92 1.67
N PRO A 80 21.42 10.77 0.88
CA PRO A 80 21.25 10.78 -0.56
C PRO A 80 21.90 9.53 -1.20
N PRO A 81 21.53 9.19 -2.45
CA PRO A 81 20.49 9.84 -3.24
C PRO A 81 19.08 9.52 -2.73
N TYR A 82 18.19 10.50 -2.82
CA TYR A 82 16.77 10.38 -2.48
C TYR A 82 15.98 9.92 -3.71
N TYR A 83 14.96 9.10 -3.45
CA TYR A 83 14.12 8.50 -4.48
C TYR A 83 12.64 8.81 -4.25
N GLY A 84 11.93 9.11 -5.34
CA GLY A 84 10.50 9.36 -5.34
C GLY A 84 9.81 8.52 -6.39
N TYR A 85 8.73 7.84 -5.99
CA TYR A 85 7.91 7.01 -6.87
C TYR A 85 6.53 7.65 -7.01
N PRO A 86 6.11 8.08 -8.22
CA PRO A 86 4.73 8.50 -8.43
C PRO A 86 3.82 7.28 -8.28
N MET A 87 2.89 7.34 -7.33
CA MET A 87 1.94 6.25 -7.06
C MET A 87 0.51 6.72 -7.29
N LYS A 88 -0.32 5.79 -7.76
CA LYS A 88 -1.78 5.96 -7.85
C LYS A 88 -2.46 4.73 -7.25
N ALA A 89 -3.61 4.93 -6.65
CA ALA A 89 -4.45 3.83 -6.21
C ALA A 89 -4.78 2.90 -7.39
N GLN A 90 -4.58 1.59 -7.19
CA GLN A 90 -4.98 0.55 -8.12
C GLN A 90 -5.91 -0.43 -7.39
N LEU A 91 -6.85 -0.99 -8.14
CA LEU A 91 -7.76 -2.01 -7.63
C LEU A 91 -6.98 -3.31 -7.47
N THR A 92 -6.75 -3.75 -6.24
CA THR A 92 -6.03 -5.00 -5.96
C THR A 92 -6.95 -6.23 -6.01
N PHE A 93 -8.21 -6.08 -5.59
CA PHE A 93 -9.21 -7.14 -5.63
C PHE A 93 -10.62 -6.57 -5.55
N THR A 94 -11.57 -7.33 -6.07
CA THR A 94 -13.00 -7.07 -5.96
C THR A 94 -13.59 -7.82 -4.76
N TYR A 95 -14.48 -7.15 -4.03
CA TYR A 95 -15.11 -7.70 -2.82
C TYR A 95 -16.43 -8.44 -3.11
N GLY A 96 -16.98 -8.22 -4.30
CA GLY A 96 -18.20 -8.89 -4.77
C GLY A 96 -17.90 -10.29 -5.29
N GLY A 97 -18.94 -11.07 -5.53
CA GLY A 97 -18.81 -12.40 -6.10
C GLY A 97 -20.08 -13.21 -5.94
N LEU A 98 -20.02 -14.47 -6.38
CA LEU A 98 -21.12 -15.41 -6.23
C LEU A 98 -21.31 -15.79 -4.76
N LYS A 99 -22.56 -15.84 -4.31
CA LYS A 99 -22.89 -16.34 -2.98
C LYS A 99 -22.71 -17.86 -2.96
N CYS A 100 -21.91 -18.35 -2.03
CA CYS A 100 -21.62 -19.78 -1.89
C CYS A 100 -21.89 -20.25 -0.45
N ASP A 101 -22.13 -21.54 -0.27
CA ASP A 101 -22.13 -22.18 1.05
C ASP A 101 -20.72 -22.65 1.46
N LEU A 102 -20.62 -23.29 2.63
CA LEU A 102 -19.34 -23.80 3.17
C LEU A 102 -18.72 -24.92 2.34
N ASP A 103 -19.48 -25.54 1.43
CA ASP A 103 -19.02 -26.57 0.50
C ASP A 103 -18.66 -25.97 -0.89
N SER A 104 -18.54 -24.64 -0.98
CA SER A 104 -18.25 -23.89 -2.22
C SER A 104 -19.30 -24.04 -3.33
N ARG A 105 -20.52 -24.48 -3.03
CA ARG A 105 -21.61 -24.56 -4.01
C ARG A 105 -22.24 -23.19 -4.21
N VAL A 106 -22.45 -22.80 -5.46
CA VAL A 106 -23.09 -21.51 -5.79
C VAL A 106 -24.58 -21.58 -5.45
N LEU A 107 -25.08 -20.55 -4.77
CA LEU A 107 -26.47 -20.40 -4.40
C LEU A 107 -27.25 -19.58 -5.43
N SER A 108 -28.43 -20.05 -5.79
CA SER A 108 -29.40 -19.26 -6.56
C SER A 108 -29.93 -18.07 -5.75
N THR A 109 -30.72 -17.21 -6.40
CA THR A 109 -31.40 -16.08 -5.73
C THR A 109 -32.38 -16.49 -4.64
N THR A 110 -32.81 -17.76 -4.62
CA THR A 110 -33.66 -18.34 -3.57
C THR A 110 -32.87 -18.98 -2.42
N GLY A 111 -31.53 -19.01 -2.51
CA GLY A 111 -30.65 -19.62 -1.52
C GLY A 111 -30.43 -21.12 -1.70
N VAL A 112 -31.01 -21.75 -2.73
CA VAL A 112 -30.82 -23.18 -3.03
C VAL A 112 -29.52 -23.38 -3.83
N PRO A 113 -28.66 -24.36 -3.47
CA PRO A 113 -27.47 -24.72 -4.25
C PRO A 113 -27.82 -25.14 -5.67
N ILE A 114 -27.06 -24.64 -6.65
CA ILE A 114 -27.19 -25.01 -8.06
C ILE A 114 -26.36 -26.28 -8.30
N PRO A 115 -26.98 -27.41 -8.72
CA PRO A 115 -26.25 -28.67 -8.92
C PRO A 115 -25.12 -28.54 -9.95
N GLY A 116 -23.92 -28.97 -9.58
CA GLY A 116 -22.74 -28.96 -10.46
C GLY A 116 -22.03 -27.62 -10.56
N LEU A 117 -22.51 -26.56 -9.90
CA LEU A 117 -21.89 -25.23 -9.95
C LEU A 117 -21.19 -24.90 -8.63
N TYR A 118 -19.87 -24.71 -8.71
CA TYR A 118 -19.00 -24.38 -7.57
C TYR A 118 -18.20 -23.12 -7.88
N CYS A 119 -17.79 -22.41 -6.83
CA CYS A 119 -17.00 -21.19 -6.95
C CYS A 119 -16.02 -21.06 -5.79
N ALA A 120 -14.78 -20.63 -6.10
CA ALA A 120 -13.71 -20.47 -5.13
C ALA A 120 -12.82 -19.27 -5.51
N GLY A 121 -12.04 -18.77 -4.54
CA GLY A 121 -11.16 -17.61 -4.72
C GLY A 121 -11.94 -16.30 -4.83
N GLU A 122 -11.40 -15.32 -5.55
CA GLU A 122 -11.98 -13.98 -5.70
C GLU A 122 -13.37 -13.98 -6.37
N LEU A 123 -13.72 -15.05 -7.09
CA LEU A 123 -15.05 -15.18 -7.69
C LEU A 123 -16.16 -15.40 -6.66
N SER A 124 -15.85 -15.91 -5.46
CA SER A 124 -16.84 -15.99 -4.39
C SER A 124 -16.91 -14.66 -3.66
N GLY A 125 -18.10 -14.26 -3.20
CA GLY A 125 -18.31 -13.00 -2.48
C GLY A 125 -17.71 -13.02 -1.07
N LEU A 126 -16.39 -13.23 -0.97
CA LEU A 126 -15.61 -13.53 0.24
C LEU A 126 -15.83 -12.51 1.37
N PHE A 127 -16.12 -11.26 1.02
CA PHE A 127 -16.13 -10.14 1.97
C PHE A 127 -17.46 -9.37 2.02
N TYR A 128 -18.54 -9.92 1.47
CA TYR A 128 -19.84 -9.24 1.33
C TYR A 128 -20.42 -8.69 2.66
N ASN A 129 -19.92 -9.09 3.83
CA ASN A 129 -20.31 -8.53 5.14
C ASN A 129 -19.17 -8.20 6.12
N GLU A 130 -17.91 -8.49 5.79
CA GLU A 130 -16.80 -8.44 6.76
C GLU A 130 -16.09 -7.06 6.77
N VAL A 131 -15.99 -6.38 5.62
CA VAL A 131 -15.12 -5.19 5.47
C VAL A 131 -15.88 -3.84 5.51
N SER A 132 -17.21 -3.83 5.65
CA SER A 132 -17.95 -2.56 5.88
C SER A 132 -18.07 -2.15 7.35
N ARG A 133 -17.52 -2.93 8.29
CA ARG A 133 -17.48 -2.54 9.71
C ARG A 133 -16.22 -1.75 10.11
N SER A 134 -15.16 -1.72 9.31
CA SER A 134 -13.96 -0.91 9.66
C SER A 134 -14.02 0.55 9.18
N SER A 135 -15.02 0.93 8.38
CA SER A 135 -15.21 2.31 7.90
C SER A 135 -16.08 3.18 8.82
N ARG A 136 -16.31 2.79 10.08
CA ARG A 136 -16.92 3.67 11.09
C ARG A 136 -15.84 4.47 11.83
N PHE A 137 -15.12 5.29 11.07
CA PHE A 137 -14.49 6.51 11.56
C PHE A 137 -14.97 7.64 10.65
N LEU A 138 -16.10 8.22 11.06
CA LEU A 138 -16.47 9.64 11.11
C LEU A 138 -17.85 9.71 11.78
#